data_AF-A0A936U732-F1
#
_entry.id   AF-A0A936U732-F1
#
_cell.length_a   1.000
_cell.length_b   1.000
_cell.length_c   1.000
_cell.angle_alpha   90.00
_cell.angle_beta   90.00
_cell.angle_gamma   90.00
#
_symmetry.space_group_name_H-M   'P 1'
#
loop_
_entity.id
_entity.type
_entity.pdbx_description
1 polymer ?
#
loop_
_entity_poly.entity_id
_entity_poly.type
_entity_poly.pdbx_seq_one_letter_code
_entity_poly.pdbx_strand_id
1 'polypeptide(L)'
;MDFGTRSCAAPAGYVTSSTDCDDNNPQANPDADEVCGGGDEDCDGSVDEDEAIDASTWAIDYDGDGFGSGRFTKVACAAPARLRRRHHRLRRRPGRREPRRGGGLRQPGQRL
;
A
#
# COMPACT_ATOMS: atom_id res chain seq x y z
N MET A 1 7.13 52.31 26.01
CA MET A 1 6.20 51.31 25.47
C MET A 1 7.02 50.47 24.48
N ASP A 2 7.73 49.50 25.04
CA ASP A 2 7.40 48.07 25.08
C ASP A 2 7.94 47.37 23.82
N PHE A 3 9.12 46.77 24.01
CA PHE A 3 9.83 46.01 23.01
C PHE A 3 9.08 44.70 22.80
N GLY A 4 8.41 44.57 21.65
CA GLY A 4 7.73 43.34 21.26
C GLY A 4 8.66 42.15 21.46
N THR A 5 8.33 41.33 22.45
CA THR A 5 9.01 40.07 22.73
C THR A 5 8.81 39.18 21.53
N ARG A 6 9.84 39.12 20.67
CA ARG A 6 9.92 38.16 19.59
C ARG A 6 10.08 36.78 20.24
N SER A 7 8.95 36.10 20.45
CA SER A 7 8.94 34.72 20.90
C SER A 7 9.65 33.89 19.83
N CYS A 8 10.84 33.37 20.16
CA CYS A 8 11.51 32.34 19.36
C CYS A 8 10.97 30.94 19.66
N ALA A 9 10.03 30.80 20.61
CA ALA A 9 9.40 29.53 20.93
C ALA A 9 8.06 29.45 20.20
N ALA A 10 7.93 28.45 19.32
CA ALA A 10 6.64 28.08 18.77
C ALA A 10 5.70 27.65 19.92
N PRO A 11 4.40 27.99 19.85
CA PRO A 11 3.42 27.52 20.82
C PRO A 11 3.39 25.98 20.85
N ALA A 12 3.01 25.39 21.98
CA ALA A 12 2.93 23.94 22.12
C ALA A 12 1.99 23.36 21.02
N GLY A 13 2.54 22.48 20.20
CA GLY A 13 1.85 21.92 19.02
C GLY A 13 2.26 22.52 17.67
N TYR A 14 3.16 23.51 17.64
CA TYR A 14 3.67 24.12 16.41
C TYR A 14 5.19 23.88 16.29
N VAL A 15 5.65 23.53 15.10
CA VAL A 15 7.07 23.36 14.78
C VAL A 15 7.67 24.73 14.43
N THR A 16 8.84 25.07 14.98
CA THR A 16 9.56 26.33 14.65
C THR A 16 10.22 26.31 13.27
N SER A 17 10.24 25.15 12.62
CA SER A 17 10.90 24.94 11.35
C SER A 17 9.95 25.34 10.23
N SER A 18 10.40 26.19 9.31
CA SER A 18 9.69 26.53 8.06
C SER A 18 9.59 25.35 7.08
N THR A 19 9.81 24.14 7.58
CA THR A 19 9.78 22.88 6.86
C THR A 19 8.49 22.13 7.12
N ASP A 20 7.65 22.55 8.08
CA ASP A 20 6.26 22.07 8.17
C ASP A 20 5.48 22.67 6.99
N CYS A 21 5.03 21.80 6.09
CA CYS A 21 4.40 22.16 4.84
C CYS A 21 2.88 22.40 5.00
N ASP A 22 2.24 21.88 6.05
CA ASP A 22 0.84 22.14 6.38
C ASP A 22 0.61 22.20 7.90
N ASP A 23 0.66 23.42 8.45
CA ASP A 23 0.41 23.74 9.86
C ASP A 23 -0.95 23.24 10.41
N ASN A 24 -1.92 22.90 9.55
CA ASN A 24 -3.22 22.39 9.96
C ASN A 24 -3.32 20.85 9.92
N ASN A 25 -2.31 20.17 9.37
CA ASN A 25 -2.24 18.73 9.25
C ASN A 25 -1.08 18.17 10.08
N PRO A 26 -1.34 17.61 11.27
CA PRO A 26 -0.29 17.03 12.11
C PRO A 26 0.36 15.77 11.50
N GLN A 27 -0.12 15.28 10.35
CA GLN A 27 0.50 14.20 9.59
C GLN A 27 1.43 14.69 8.48
N ALA A 28 1.48 16.00 8.21
CA ALA A 28 2.35 16.60 7.21
C ALA A 28 3.45 17.40 7.92
N ASN A 29 4.58 16.76 8.21
CA ASN A 29 5.71 17.39 8.91
C ASN A 29 7.02 16.61 8.71
N PRO A 30 8.19 17.23 8.90
CA PRO A 30 9.53 16.63 8.74
C PRO A 30 9.81 15.30 9.43
N ASP A 31 9.05 14.94 10.46
CA ASP A 31 9.23 13.72 11.23
C ASP A 31 8.14 12.67 10.92
N ALA A 32 7.23 12.94 9.98
CA ALA A 32 6.20 12.00 9.55
C ALA A 32 6.77 10.91 8.65
N ASP A 33 6.06 9.78 8.58
CA ASP A 33 6.33 8.75 7.59
C ASP A 33 5.63 9.12 6.27
N GLU A 34 6.35 8.98 5.16
CA GLU A 34 5.79 9.14 3.82
C GLU A 34 4.77 8.06 3.47
N VAL A 35 3.65 8.47 2.88
CA VAL A 35 2.53 7.59 2.53
C VAL A 35 2.05 7.88 1.11
N CYS A 36 1.82 6.82 0.34
CA CYS A 36 1.21 6.96 -0.97
C CYS A 36 -0.20 7.56 -0.86
N GLY A 37 -0.38 8.77 -1.37
CA GLY A 37 -1.60 9.56 -1.19
C GLY A 37 -1.72 10.78 -2.10
N GLY A 38 -0.65 11.12 -2.84
CA GLY A 38 -0.55 12.37 -3.58
C GLY A 38 -0.23 13.59 -2.71
N GLY A 39 0.19 13.37 -1.46
CA GLY A 39 0.68 14.36 -0.52
C GLY A 39 2.20 14.30 -0.36
N ASP A 40 2.74 15.31 0.33
CA ASP A 40 4.10 15.38 0.85
C ASP A 40 3.90 15.32 2.37
N GLU A 41 4.01 14.13 2.95
CA GLU A 41 3.68 13.89 4.35
C GLU A 41 4.89 14.18 5.26
N ASP A 42 6.11 13.96 4.80
CA ASP A 42 7.35 14.26 5.49
C ASP A 42 7.90 15.66 5.17
N CYS A 43 7.25 16.40 4.28
CA CYS A 43 7.61 17.76 3.91
C CYS A 43 9.07 17.91 3.40
N ASP A 44 9.62 16.89 2.74
CA ASP A 44 10.95 16.95 2.11
C ASP A 44 10.93 17.64 0.73
N GLY A 45 9.73 17.91 0.20
CA GLY A 45 9.49 18.53 -1.11
C GLY A 45 9.29 17.54 -2.25
N SER A 46 9.23 16.25 -1.95
CA SER A 46 8.85 15.17 -2.85
C SER A 46 7.43 14.71 -2.53
N VAL A 47 6.83 13.95 -3.45
CA VAL A 47 5.46 13.43 -3.30
C VAL A 47 5.48 11.99 -3.78
N ASP A 48 4.88 11.10 -3.00
CA ASP A 48 4.72 9.68 -3.31
C ASP A 48 6.08 8.98 -3.62
N GLU A 49 7.06 9.07 -2.72
CA GLU A 49 8.39 8.46 -2.93
C GLU A 49 8.32 6.93 -3.02
N ASP A 50 9.40 6.35 -3.55
CA ASP A 50 9.55 4.89 -3.57
C ASP A 50 9.83 4.33 -2.14
N GLU A 51 10.17 5.19 -1.17
CA GLU A 51 10.40 4.89 0.25
C GLU A 51 9.12 4.90 1.12
N ALA A 52 8.00 5.39 0.59
CA ALA A 52 6.74 5.47 1.32
C ALA A 52 6.34 4.13 1.94
N ILE A 53 5.80 4.16 3.16
CA ILE A 53 5.61 2.96 3.99
C ILE A 53 4.61 1.95 3.40
N ASP A 54 3.72 2.40 2.51
CA ASP A 54 2.74 1.58 1.79
C ASP A 54 3.06 1.44 0.29
N ALA A 55 4.23 1.91 -0.14
CA ALA A 55 4.73 1.72 -1.49
C ALA A 55 4.77 0.23 -1.85
N SER A 56 4.27 -0.08 -3.04
CA SER A 56 4.08 -1.46 -3.46
C SER A 56 5.22 -1.94 -4.32
N THR A 57 5.61 -3.21 -4.16
CA THR A 57 6.53 -3.86 -5.10
C THR A 57 5.80 -4.26 -6.37
N TRP A 58 6.29 -3.80 -7.51
CA TRP A 58 5.81 -4.10 -8.86
C TRP A 58 6.79 -5.00 -9.61
N ALA A 59 6.28 -5.95 -10.40
CA ALA A 59 7.08 -6.85 -11.22
C ALA A 59 6.40 -7.15 -12.57
N ILE A 60 7.18 -7.65 -13.54
CA ILE A 60 6.67 -8.10 -14.84
C ILE A 60 5.77 -9.32 -14.63
N ASP A 61 4.61 -9.34 -15.28
CA ASP A 61 3.73 -10.49 -15.36
C ASP A 61 4.08 -11.30 -16.62
N TYR A 62 4.69 -12.48 -16.43
CA TYR A 62 5.11 -13.35 -17.54
C TYR A 62 4.03 -14.34 -17.96
N ASP A 63 3.16 -14.74 -17.04
CA ASP A 63 2.16 -15.77 -17.21
C ASP A 63 0.74 -15.23 -17.44
N GLY A 64 0.57 -13.91 -17.39
CA GLY A 64 -0.67 -13.21 -17.72
C GLY A 64 -1.77 -13.41 -16.67
N ASP A 65 -1.40 -13.71 -15.42
CA ASP A 65 -2.36 -13.99 -14.34
C ASP A 65 -2.79 -12.72 -13.57
N GLY A 66 -2.26 -11.57 -13.97
CA GLY A 66 -2.53 -10.27 -13.37
C GLY A 66 -1.57 -9.91 -12.23
N PHE A 67 -0.62 -10.78 -11.88
CA PHE A 67 0.37 -10.54 -10.84
C PHE A 67 1.79 -10.55 -11.37
N GLY A 68 2.64 -9.72 -10.74
CA GLY A 68 4.05 -9.67 -11.11
C GLY A 68 4.82 -10.89 -10.58
N SER A 69 5.55 -11.57 -11.46
CA SER A 69 6.33 -12.78 -11.19
C SER A 69 7.78 -12.61 -11.70
N GLY A 70 8.73 -12.19 -10.85
CA GLY A 70 10.10 -11.98 -11.34
C GLY A 70 11.17 -11.59 -10.32
N ARG A 71 12.43 -11.62 -10.79
CA ARG A 71 13.61 -11.09 -10.07
C ARG A 71 13.77 -9.57 -10.23
N PHE A 72 13.23 -9.01 -11.31
CA PHE A 72 13.22 -7.56 -11.52
C PHE A 72 11.97 -6.97 -10.88
N THR A 73 12.19 -6.14 -9.87
CA THR A 73 11.14 -5.46 -9.11
C THR A 73 11.41 -3.97 -9.05
N LYS A 74 10.36 -3.16 -9.07
CA LYS A 74 10.40 -1.72 -8.74
C LYS A 74 9.46 -1.47 -7.57
N VAL A 75 9.91 -0.75 -6.55
CA VAL A 75 9.01 -0.19 -5.53
C VAL A 75 8.51 1.16 -6.06
N ALA A 76 7.21 1.43 -5.90
CA ALA A 76 6.58 2.69 -6.27
C ALA A 76 5.16 2.76 -5.67
N CYS A 77 4.68 3.98 -5.40
CA CYS A 77 3.28 4.22 -5.06
C CYS A 77 2.33 3.84 -6.22
N ALA A 78 2.60 4.36 -7.42
CA ALA A 78 1.77 4.10 -8.60
C ALA A 78 2.27 2.92 -9.44
N ALA A 79 1.33 2.22 -10.08
CA ALA A 79 1.64 1.15 -11.03
C ALA A 79 2.36 1.72 -12.27
N PRO A 80 3.63 1.36 -12.53
CA PRO A 80 4.24 1.72 -13.80
C PRO A 80 3.61 0.89 -14.92
N ALA A 81 3.53 1.47 -16.13
CA ALA A 81 2.68 0.98 -17.22
C ALA A 81 2.84 -0.51 -17.60
N ARG A 82 4.02 -1.10 -17.33
CA ARG A 82 4.35 -2.50 -17.70
C ARG A 82 4.47 -3.45 -16.52
N LEU A 83 4.25 -3.01 -15.28
CA LEU A 83 4.39 -3.86 -14.11
C LEU A 83 3.03 -4.09 -13.43
N ARG A 84 2.97 -5.18 -12.64
CA ARG A 84 1.83 -5.60 -11.83
C ARG A 84 2.27 -5.78 -10.39
N ARG A 85 1.35 -5.63 -9.43
CA ARG A 85 1.67 -5.82 -8.01
C ARG A 85 2.24 -7.23 -7.83
N ARG A 86 3.38 -7.32 -7.16
CA ARG A 86 4.06 -8.59 -6.92
C ARG A 86 3.17 -9.47 -6.06
N HIS A 87 3.07 -10.74 -6.45
CA HIS A 87 2.12 -11.68 -5.88
C HIS A 87 2.30 -11.83 -4.34
N HIS A 88 1.38 -11.28 -3.54
CA HIS A 88 1.25 -11.64 -2.12
C HIS A 88 0.54 -13.00 -2.11
N ARG A 89 1.30 -14.11 -1.98
CA ARG A 89 0.81 -15.48 -2.17
C ARG A 89 -0.51 -15.76 -1.41
N LEU A 90 -1.62 -15.73 -2.12
CA LEU A 90 -2.75 -16.63 -1.91
C LEU A 90 -3.05 -17.29 -3.24
N ARG A 91 -2.16 -18.20 -3.66
CA ARG A 91 -2.56 -19.21 -4.64
C ARG A 91 -3.79 -19.88 -4.05
N ARG A 92 -4.99 -19.58 -4.56
CA ARG A 92 -6.13 -20.48 -4.44
C ARG A 92 -5.57 -21.81 -4.90
N ARG A 93 -5.44 -22.76 -3.96
CA ARG A 93 -4.93 -24.09 -4.27
C ARG A 93 -5.68 -24.56 -5.51
N PRO A 94 -5.01 -24.94 -6.61
CA PRO A 94 -5.71 -25.58 -7.72
C PRO A 94 -6.49 -26.73 -7.09
N GLY A 95 -7.80 -26.72 -7.33
CA GLY A 95 -8.78 -27.38 -6.49
C GLY A 95 -8.28 -28.70 -5.92
N ARG A 96 -8.39 -28.86 -4.59
CA ARG A 96 -8.60 -30.20 -4.05
C ARG A 96 -9.73 -30.76 -4.89
N ARG A 97 -9.45 -31.75 -5.74
CA ARG A 97 -10.49 -32.62 -6.25
C ARG A 97 -11.17 -33.14 -5.00
N GLU A 98 -12.36 -32.60 -4.71
CA GLU A 98 -13.24 -33.23 -3.75
C GLU A 98 -13.29 -34.70 -4.16
N PRO A 99 -12.95 -35.65 -3.26
CA PRO A 99 -13.29 -37.02 -3.54
C PRO A 99 -14.79 -36.99 -3.80
N ARG A 100 -15.22 -37.38 -5.01
CA ARG A 100 -16.64 -37.47 -5.34
C ARG A 100 -17.25 -38.28 -4.22
N ARG A 101 -17.96 -37.61 -3.30
CA ARG A 101 -18.85 -38.28 -2.37
C ARG A 101 -19.77 -39.05 -3.30
N GLY A 102 -19.62 -40.38 -3.30
CA GLY A 102 -20.53 -41.28 -3.98
C GLY A 102 -21.91 -40.99 -3.42
N GLY A 103 -22.64 -40.12 -4.12
CA GLY A 103 -24.04 -39.87 -3.86
C GLY A 103 -24.75 -41.16 -4.20
N GLY A 104 -25.11 -41.91 -3.16
CA GLY A 104 -26.02 -43.03 -3.26
C GLY A 104 -27.35 -42.52 -3.80
N LEU A 105 -27.53 -42.61 -5.11
CA LEU A 105 -28.84 -42.58 -5.73
C LEU A 105 -29.52 -43.92 -5.41
N ARG A 106 -30.28 -43.93 -4.31
CA ARG A 106 -31.39 -44.88 -4.15
C ARG A 106 -32.31 -44.69 -5.36
N GLN A 107 -32.30 -45.65 -6.29
CA GLN A 107 -33.38 -45.75 -7.27
C GLN A 107 -34.62 -46.32 -6.57
N PRO A 108 -35.80 -45.70 -6.70
CA PRO A 108 -37.03 -46.31 -6.23
C PRO A 108 -37.45 -47.36 -7.26
N GLY A 109 -37.51 -48.63 -6.84
CA GLY A 109 -38.34 -49.63 -7.49
C GLY A 109 -37.69 -50.51 -8.56
N GLN A 110 -36.80 -51.42 -8.17
CA GLN A 110 -36.64 -52.67 -8.92
C GLN A 110 -37.11 -53.85 -8.06
N ARG A 111 -38.17 -54.48 -8.57
CA ARG A 111 -38.87 -55.66 -8.07
C ARG A 111 -37.94 -56.88 -8.20
N LEU A 112 -38.09 -57.84 -7.28
CA LEU A 112 -37.35 -59.10 -7.24
C LEU A 112 -37.34 -59.83 -8.59
#